data_AF-A0A847VI09-F1
#
_entry.id   AF-A0A847VI09-F1
#
_cell.length_a   1.000
_cell.length_b   1.000
_cell.length_c   1.000
_cell.angle_alpha   90.00
_cell.angle_beta   90.00
_cell.angle_gamma   90.00
#
_symmetry.space_group_name_H-M   'P 1'
#
loop_
_entity.id
_entity.type
_entity.pdbx_description
1 polymer ?
#
loop_
_entity_poly.entity_id
_entity_poly.type
_entity_poly.pdbx_seq_one_letter_code
_entity_poly.pdbx_strand_id
1 'polypeptide(L)'
;MSTVVESLNLASTLILRADPALLGIVGLSLRVSGTACLLGAAAGLTLGTWLAVTRLPGHAALVWAVNTLLALPSVVVGLLVYLMLSRAGPLGELGILFTPTAMVIAQSILVVPLIAALARRLVLDALVEGGEQLRSLGAG
;
A
#
# COMPACT_ATOMS: atom_id res chain seq x y z
N MET A 1 -28.57 9.66 29.73
CA MET A 1 -28.52 10.42 28.46
C MET A 1 -27.37 9.84 27.64
N SER A 2 -27.59 9.60 26.35
CA SER A 2 -26.88 8.60 25.53
C SER A 2 -25.36 8.79 25.42
N THR A 3 -24.57 7.78 25.80
CA THR A 3 -23.11 7.70 25.68
C THR A 3 -22.58 8.11 24.30
N VAL A 4 -23.35 7.84 23.23
CA VAL A 4 -23.03 8.26 21.85
C VAL A 4 -22.98 9.79 21.71
N VAL A 5 -23.94 10.51 22.30
CA VAL A 5 -24.00 11.99 22.24
C VAL A 5 -22.83 12.60 23.01
N GLU A 6 -22.43 11.98 24.13
CA GLU A 6 -21.28 12.44 24.90
C GLU A 6 -19.96 12.26 24.12
N SER A 7 -19.77 11.11 23.47
CA SER A 7 -18.63 10.87 22.58
C SER A 7 -18.60 11.85 21.38
N LEU A 8 -19.76 12.17 20.80
CA LEU A 8 -19.86 13.14 19.70
C LEU A 8 -19.49 14.56 20.16
N ASN A 9 -19.94 14.97 21.34
CA ASN A 9 -19.59 16.26 21.92
C ASN A 9 -18.08 16.34 22.23
N LEU A 10 -17.51 15.27 22.77
CA LEU A 10 -16.07 15.19 23.03
C LEU A 10 -15.27 15.28 21.72
N ALA A 11 -15.62 14.49 20.70
CA ALA A 11 -14.96 14.53 19.39
C ALA A 11 -15.05 15.92 18.75
N SER A 12 -16.23 16.54 18.78
CA SER A 12 -16.43 17.90 18.27
C SER A 12 -15.57 18.91 19.01
N THR A 13 -15.45 18.77 20.33
CA THR A 13 -14.60 19.65 21.15
C THR A 13 -13.12 19.49 20.80
N LEU A 14 -12.62 18.25 20.66
CA LEU A 14 -11.23 17.97 20.29
C LEU A 14 -10.90 18.54 18.89
N ILE A 15 -11.83 18.43 17.94
CA ILE A 15 -11.66 18.94 16.57
C ILE A 15 -11.69 20.48 16.56
N LEU A 16 -12.74 21.09 17.14
CA LEU A 16 -12.94 22.54 17.10
C LEU A 16 -11.86 23.30 17.88
N ARG A 17 -11.34 22.70 18.96
CA ARG A 17 -10.23 23.27 19.73
C ARG A 17 -8.86 22.95 19.13
N ALA A 18 -8.81 22.22 18.02
CA ALA A 18 -7.57 21.83 17.37
C ALA A 18 -6.60 21.19 18.38
N ASP A 19 -7.09 20.20 19.14
CA ASP A 19 -6.33 19.59 20.23
C ASP A 19 -4.94 19.12 19.73
N PRO A 20 -3.84 19.54 20.39
CA PRO A 20 -2.50 19.29 19.88
C PRO A 20 -2.13 17.80 19.85
N ALA A 21 -2.68 16.98 20.75
CA ALA A 21 -2.45 15.55 20.73
C ALA A 21 -3.19 14.89 19.55
N LEU A 22 -4.45 15.29 19.31
CA LEU A 22 -5.22 14.84 18.14
C LEU A 22 -4.51 15.22 16.84
N LEU A 23 -4.10 16.48 16.70
CA LEU A 23 -3.37 16.95 15.51
C LEU A 23 -2.05 16.20 15.31
N GLY A 24 -1.34 15.87 16.39
CA GLY A 24 -0.13 15.05 16.34
C GLY A 24 -0.40 13.64 15.80
N ILE A 25 -1.48 12.99 16.25
CA ILE A 25 -1.88 11.66 15.77
C ILE A 25 -2.29 11.72 14.29
N VAL A 26 -3.09 12.72 13.90
CA VAL A 26 -3.52 12.91 12.50
C VAL A 26 -2.30 13.15 11.60
N GLY A 27 -1.40 14.06 12.00
CA GLY A 27 -0.18 14.35 11.24
C GLY A 27 0.73 13.14 11.09
N LEU A 28 0.93 12.36 12.17
CA LEU A 28 1.71 11.14 12.11
C LEU A 28 1.07 10.10 11.19
N SER A 29 -0.26 9.91 11.30
CA SER A 29 -1.02 8.96 10.48
C SER A 29 -0.97 9.33 9.00
N LEU A 30 -1.18 10.61 8.66
CA LEU A 30 -1.07 11.11 7.30
C LEU A 30 0.34 10.95 6.74
N ARG A 31 1.38 11.24 7.54
CA ARG A 31 2.77 11.07 7.12
C ARG A 31 3.08 9.61 6.84
N VAL A 32 2.72 8.71 7.75
CA VAL A 32 2.97 7.26 7.59
C VAL A 32 2.20 6.71 6.40
N SER A 33 0.88 6.90 6.34
CA SER A 33 0.06 6.38 5.25
C SER A 33 0.38 7.02 3.90
N GLY A 34 0.65 8.32 3.87
CA GLY A 34 1.03 9.05 2.66
C GLY A 34 2.37 8.57 2.11
N THR A 35 3.39 8.45 2.96
CA THR A 35 4.71 7.95 2.53
C THR A 35 4.63 6.49 2.09
N ALA A 36 3.91 5.64 2.82
CA ALA A 36 3.72 4.24 2.45
C ALA A 36 2.99 4.09 1.11
N CYS A 37 1.96 4.91 0.89
CA CYS A 37 1.21 4.97 -0.36
C CYS A 37 2.08 5.42 -1.52
N LEU A 38 2.87 6.49 -1.37
CA LEU A 38 3.77 6.97 -2.44
C LEU A 38 4.82 5.93 -2.83
N LEU A 39 5.48 5.31 -1.83
CA LEU A 39 6.46 4.25 -2.08
C LEU A 39 5.80 3.01 -2.70
N GLY A 40 4.67 2.60 -2.15
CA GLY A 40 3.89 1.47 -2.66
C GLY A 40 3.35 1.73 -4.06
N ALA A 41 2.98 2.97 -4.39
CA ALA A 41 2.54 3.37 -5.72
C ALA A 41 3.69 3.35 -6.72
N ALA A 42 4.86 3.90 -6.37
CA ALA A 42 6.01 3.86 -7.25
C ALA A 42 6.41 2.41 -7.60
N ALA A 43 6.50 1.53 -6.60
CA ALA A 43 6.83 0.13 -6.81
C ALA A 43 5.68 -0.66 -7.47
N GLY A 44 4.43 -0.40 -7.09
CA GLY A 44 3.25 -1.06 -7.64
C GLY A 44 3.00 -0.69 -9.10
N LEU A 45 3.12 0.60 -9.45
CA LEU A 45 2.96 1.07 -10.82
C LEU A 45 4.04 0.49 -11.74
N THR A 46 5.30 0.50 -11.30
CA THR A 46 6.40 -0.10 -12.08
C THR A 46 6.20 -1.59 -12.28
N LEU A 47 5.85 -2.34 -11.23
CA LEU A 47 5.60 -3.78 -11.32
C LEU A 47 4.36 -4.10 -12.16
N GLY A 48 3.26 -3.37 -12.00
CA GLY A 48 2.01 -3.57 -12.74
C GLY A 48 2.13 -3.26 -14.22
N THR A 49 2.77 -2.15 -14.58
CA THR A 49 3.06 -1.79 -15.98
C THR A 49 4.01 -2.79 -16.63
N TRP A 50 5.08 -3.17 -15.93
CA TRP A 50 6.02 -4.20 -16.40
C TRP A 50 5.33 -5.54 -16.66
N LEU A 51 4.46 -5.98 -15.74
CA LEU A 51 3.64 -7.19 -15.93
C LEU A 51 2.56 -7.06 -17.00
N ALA A 52 2.19 -5.85 -17.43
CA ALA A 52 1.24 -5.68 -18.53
C ALA A 52 1.94 -5.81 -19.89
N VAL A 53 3.13 -5.24 -20.03
CA VAL A 53 3.83 -5.11 -21.32
C VAL A 53 4.75 -6.29 -21.63
N THR A 54 5.37 -6.90 -20.61
CA THR A 54 6.34 -7.99 -20.83
C THR A 54 5.68 -9.35 -21.05
N ARG A 55 6.30 -10.15 -21.93
CA ARG A 55 5.93 -11.55 -22.21
C ARG A 55 7.09 -12.46 -21.83
N LEU A 56 7.03 -13.03 -20.64
CA LEU A 56 8.09 -13.86 -20.04
C LEU A 56 7.61 -15.31 -19.89
N PRO A 57 8.50 -16.33 -19.99
CA PRO A 57 8.15 -17.67 -19.53
C PRO A 57 7.88 -17.64 -18.01
N GLY A 58 6.70 -18.10 -17.58
CA GLY A 58 6.27 -18.04 -16.18
C GLY A 58 5.48 -16.78 -15.78
N HIS A 59 5.19 -15.88 -16.74
CA HIS A 59 4.41 -14.65 -16.50
C HIS A 59 3.05 -14.90 -15.82
N ALA A 60 2.33 -15.95 -16.22
CA ALA A 60 1.05 -16.31 -15.62
C ALA A 60 1.18 -16.62 -14.11
N ALA A 61 2.29 -17.23 -13.68
CA ALA A 61 2.55 -17.51 -12.27
C ALA A 61 2.82 -16.23 -11.47
N LEU A 62 3.53 -15.25 -12.05
CA LEU A 62 3.74 -13.94 -11.42
C LEU A 62 2.43 -13.18 -11.27
N VAL A 63 1.60 -13.15 -12.32
CA VAL A 63 0.28 -12.51 -12.28
C VAL A 63 -0.62 -13.21 -11.26
N TRP A 64 -0.60 -14.54 -11.22
CA TRP A 64 -1.31 -15.32 -10.20
C TRP A 64 -0.85 -14.95 -8.79
N ALA A 65 0.45 -14.94 -8.53
CA ALA A 65 1.01 -14.57 -7.23
C ALA A 65 0.60 -13.17 -6.78
N VAL A 66 0.68 -12.17 -7.67
CA VAL A 66 0.24 -10.78 -7.36
C VAL A 66 -1.25 -10.75 -7.00
N ASN A 67 -2.11 -11.45 -7.73
CA ASN A 67 -3.53 -11.50 -7.41
C ASN A 67 -3.79 -12.28 -6.10
N THR A 68 -3.04 -13.35 -5.82
CA THR A 68 -3.13 -14.08 -4.56
C THR A 68 -2.72 -13.22 -3.36
N LEU A 69 -1.69 -12.38 -3.51
CA LEU A 69 -1.27 -11.42 -2.47
C LEU A 69 -2.40 -10.45 -2.08
N LEU A 70 -3.36 -10.16 -2.96
CA LEU A 70 -4.54 -9.33 -2.64
C LEU A 70 -5.48 -10.00 -1.64
N ALA A 71 -5.48 -11.33 -1.58
CA ALA A 71 -6.31 -12.10 -0.65
C ALA A 71 -5.65 -12.28 0.72
N LEU A 72 -4.40 -11.82 0.90
CA LEU A 72 -3.73 -11.93 2.19
C LEU A 72 -4.42 -11.03 3.22
N PRO A 73 -4.78 -11.58 4.40
CA PRO A 73 -5.27 -10.75 5.50
C PRO A 73 -4.20 -9.75 5.93
N SER A 74 -4.59 -8.49 6.15
CA SER A 74 -3.67 -7.43 6.59
C SER A 74 -2.95 -7.79 7.90
N VAL A 75 -3.62 -8.52 8.79
CA VAL A 75 -3.06 -9.03 10.04
C VAL A 75 -1.90 -10.00 9.81
N VAL A 76 -1.96 -10.85 8.77
CA VAL A 76 -0.88 -11.80 8.45
C VAL A 76 0.38 -11.05 8.02
N VAL A 77 0.23 -10.01 7.19
CA VAL A 77 1.35 -9.17 6.77
C VAL A 77 1.94 -8.43 7.97
N GLY A 78 1.09 -7.88 8.84
CA GLY A 78 1.54 -7.24 10.08
C GLY A 78 2.32 -8.19 10.99
N LEU A 79 1.84 -9.42 11.17
CA LEU A 79 2.52 -10.44 11.97
C LEU A 79 3.85 -10.86 11.35
N LEU A 80 3.91 -11.05 10.03
CA LEU A 80 5.14 -11.41 9.35
C LEU A 80 6.21 -10.31 9.52
N VAL A 81 5.83 -9.05 9.30
CA VAL A 81 6.73 -7.90 9.53
C VAL A 81 7.16 -7.81 10.99
N TYR A 82 6.23 -8.02 11.93
CA TYR A 82 6.54 -8.07 13.37
C TYR A 82 7.58 -9.15 13.67
N LEU A 83 7.38 -10.39 13.20
CA LEU A 83 8.30 -11.50 13.44
C LEU A 83 9.67 -11.22 12.83
N MET A 84 9.74 -10.65 11.62
CA MET A 84 11.01 -10.28 10.99
C MET A 84 11.77 -9.21 11.77
N LEU A 85 11.09 -8.17 12.26
CA LEU A 85 11.69 -7.05 13.00
C LEU A 85 11.82 -7.30 14.51
N SER A 86 11.25 -8.40 15.02
CA SER A 86 11.38 -8.78 16.42
C SER A 86 12.83 -9.06 16.78
N ARG A 87 13.19 -8.95 18.07
CA ARG A 87 14.57 -9.17 18.53
C ARG A 87 15.13 -10.56 18.19
N ALA A 88 14.26 -11.57 18.08
CA ALA A 88 14.63 -12.92 17.66
C ALA A 88 14.49 -13.15 16.14
N GLY A 89 14.01 -12.14 15.42
CA GLY A 89 13.80 -12.17 13.98
C GLY A 89 15.06 -11.85 13.18
N PRO A 90 15.09 -12.23 11.89
CA PRO A 90 16.23 -12.01 11.01
C PRO A 90 16.61 -10.53 10.81
N LEU A 91 15.67 -9.59 10.98
CA LEU A 91 15.89 -8.15 10.87
C LEU A 91 15.84 -7.45 12.24
N GLY A 92 15.93 -8.21 13.33
CA GLY A 92 15.81 -7.71 14.70
C GLY A 92 16.88 -6.71 15.10
N GLU A 93 18.08 -6.81 14.54
CA GLU A 93 19.19 -5.90 14.80
C GLU A 93 18.90 -4.46 14.36
N LEU A 94 17.95 -4.24 13.45
CA LEU A 94 17.53 -2.89 13.04
C LEU A 94 16.87 -2.10 14.18
N GLY A 95 16.28 -2.78 15.18
CA GLY A 95 15.68 -2.12 16.34
C GLY A 95 14.51 -1.17 16.03
N ILE A 96 13.98 -1.20 14.81
CA ILE A 96 12.91 -0.28 14.36
C ILE A 96 11.50 -0.75 14.70
N LEU A 97 11.34 -1.86 15.41
CA LEU A 97 10.03 -2.37 15.82
C LEU A 97 9.31 -1.30 16.68
N PHE A 98 8.03 -1.04 16.38
CA PHE A 98 7.21 0.03 16.97
C PHE A 98 7.56 1.47 16.56
N THR A 99 8.34 1.66 15.49
CA THR A 99 8.58 2.98 14.90
C THR A 99 7.67 3.28 13.71
N PRO A 100 7.49 4.56 13.34
CA PRO A 100 6.79 4.94 12.11
C PRO A 100 7.42 4.32 10.85
N THR A 101 8.73 4.09 10.85
CA THR A 101 9.44 3.45 9.74
C THR A 101 8.94 2.02 9.50
N ALA A 102 8.80 1.23 10.58
CA ALA A 102 8.24 -0.12 10.48
C ALA A 102 6.77 -0.10 10.01
N MET A 103 5.99 0.88 10.45
CA MET A 103 4.62 1.06 9.99
C MET A 103 4.56 1.34 8.48
N VAL A 104 5.43 2.22 7.97
CA VAL A 104 5.53 2.53 6.54
C VAL A 104 5.87 1.28 5.74
N ILE A 105 6.85 0.49 6.17
CA ILE A 105 7.24 -0.76 5.50
C ILE A 105 6.05 -1.73 5.41
N ALA A 106 5.37 -1.97 6.53
CA ALA A 106 4.22 -2.89 6.57
C ALA A 106 3.09 -2.43 5.64
N GLN A 107 2.77 -1.14 5.66
CA GLN A 107 1.74 -0.58 4.78
C GLN A 107 2.16 -0.60 3.30
N SER A 108 3.42 -0.30 2.97
CA SER A 108 3.90 -0.39 1.59
C SER A 108 3.81 -1.82 1.04
N ILE A 109 4.17 -2.84 1.83
CA ILE A 109 4.03 -4.25 1.43
C ILE A 109 2.57 -4.59 1.07
N LEU A 110 1.60 -4.05 1.81
CA LEU A 110 0.18 -4.23 1.52
C LEU A 110 -0.27 -3.49 0.25
N VAL A 111 0.23 -2.27 0.05
CA VAL A 111 -0.18 -1.38 -1.05
C VAL A 111 0.38 -1.82 -2.41
N VAL A 112 1.61 -2.34 -2.45
CA VAL A 112 2.28 -2.74 -3.71
C VAL A 112 1.46 -3.72 -4.57
N PRO A 113 1.01 -4.90 -4.08
CA PRO A 113 0.27 -5.84 -4.92
C PRO A 113 -1.07 -5.27 -5.37
N LEU A 114 -1.72 -4.45 -4.54
CA LEU A 114 -2.97 -3.77 -4.87
C LEU A 114 -2.78 -2.82 -6.06
N ILE A 115 -1.80 -1.92 -5.98
CA ILE A 115 -1.54 -0.96 -7.06
C ILE A 115 -1.03 -1.69 -8.31
N ALA A 116 -0.17 -2.70 -8.16
CA ALA A 116 0.31 -3.48 -9.30
C ALA A 116 -0.82 -4.19 -10.06
N ALA A 117 -1.74 -4.82 -9.35
CA ALA A 117 -2.87 -5.50 -9.98
C ALA A 117 -3.79 -4.52 -10.72
N LEU A 118 -4.10 -3.37 -10.12
CA LEU A 118 -4.93 -2.33 -10.73
C LEU A 118 -4.24 -1.69 -11.94
N ALA A 119 -2.97 -1.29 -11.80
CA ALA A 119 -2.19 -0.71 -12.87
C ALA A 119 -2.08 -1.66 -14.07
N ARG A 120 -1.82 -2.94 -13.81
CA ARG A 120 -1.77 -3.96 -14.87
C ARG A 120 -3.10 -4.05 -15.63
N ARG A 121 -4.24 -4.05 -14.92
CA ARG A 121 -5.57 -4.09 -15.56
C ARG A 121 -5.79 -2.87 -16.45
N LEU A 122 -5.57 -1.67 -15.90
CA LEU A 122 -5.75 -0.41 -16.63
C LEU A 122 -4.85 -0.32 -17.87
N VAL A 123 -3.59 -0.76 -17.78
CA VAL A 123 -2.68 -0.75 -18.93
C VAL A 123 -3.13 -1.74 -20.00
N LEU A 124 -3.58 -2.94 -19.61
CA LEU A 124 -4.09 -3.91 -20.58
C LEU A 124 -5.35 -3.41 -21.28
N ASP A 125 -6.28 -2.82 -20.53
CA ASP A 125 -7.50 -2.24 -21.09
C ASP A 125 -7.15 -1.13 -22.10
N ALA A 126 -6.23 -0.23 -21.74
CA ALA A 126 -5.76 0.83 -22.65
C ALA A 126 -5.05 0.28 -23.91
N LEU A 127 -4.28 -0.81 -23.78
CA LEU A 127 -3.62 -1.45 -24.93
C LEU A 127 -4.62 -2.15 -25.85
N VAL A 128 -5.73 -2.66 -25.32
CA VAL A 128 -6.81 -3.25 -26.13
C VAL A 128 -7.53 -2.17 -26.93
N GLU A 129 -7.78 -1.00 -26.33
CA GLU A 129 -8.50 0.11 -26.98
C GLU A 129 -7.64 0.88 -28.01
N GLY A 130 -6.35 1.10 -27.73
CA GLY A 130 -5.50 2.01 -28.52
C GLY A 130 -4.14 1.45 -28.94
N GLY A 131 -3.86 0.18 -28.66
CA GLY A 131 -2.54 -0.41 -28.92
C GLY A 131 -2.14 -0.46 -30.39
N GLU A 132 -3.10 -0.64 -31.32
CA GLU A 132 -2.79 -0.66 -32.75
C GLU A 132 -2.38 0.72 -33.27
N GLN A 133 -3.03 1.79 -32.79
CA GLN A 133 -2.67 3.18 -33.10
C GLN A 133 -1.29 3.55 -32.54
N LEU A 134 -0.95 3.10 -31.32
CA LEU A 134 0.39 3.34 -30.77
C LEU A 134 1.48 2.66 -31.60
N ARG A 135 1.21 1.44 -32.07
CA ARG A 135 2.14 0.70 -32.93
C ARG A 135 2.27 1.32 -34.31
N SER A 136 1.19 1.86 -34.89
CA SER A 136 1.26 2.56 -36.18
C SER A 136 2.02 3.89 -36.10
N LEU A 137 2.03 4.54 -34.93
CA LEU A 137 2.85 5.73 -34.63
C LEU A 137 4.32 5.42 -34.28
N GLY A 138 4.72 4.13 -34.32
CA GLY A 138 6.10 3.70 -34.04
C GLY A 138 6.45 3.59 -32.56
N ALA A 139 5.46 3.62 -31.65
CA ALA A 139 5.63 3.44 -30.22
C ALA A 139 5.38 1.97 -29.81
N GLY A 140 6.17 1.04 -30.35
CA GLY A 140 6.02 -0.42 -30.15
C GLY A 140 7.29 -1.13 -29.72
#